data_AF-A0A953WPJ7-F1
#
_entry.id   AF-A0A953WPJ7-F1
#
_cell.length_a   1.000
_cell.length_b   1.000
_cell.length_c   1.000
_cell.angle_alpha   90.00
_cell.angle_beta   90.00
_cell.angle_gamma   90.00
#
_symmetry.space_group_name_H-M   'P 1'
#
loop_
_entity.id
_entity.type
_entity.pdbx_description
1 polymer ?
#
loop_
_entity_poly.entity_id
_entity_poly.type
_entity_poly.pdbx_seq_one_letter_code
_entity_poly.pdbx_strand_id
1 'polypeptide(L)'
;MTENSYCNAAALKSFVLGAIALTVSACAGGGSPFETARVNYAAGSDLGRQLSSREVDALSSAFVPAITSGASGKPAVWSSGSYSGSVTPGEYFVANLKPDPATLLPVEGRIEFNDPLQTERGLFVLKGDANLRTGPSMEARVVTKLDGGTSVDGVGKVVGKPWMLVAINGVVRGYIHESLLVKAPGSELELAGGPTRRAQFCRGFSQTLTLFAQTDHWQGVVCDRGEGWRLEPAA
;
A
#
# COMPACT_ATOMS: atom_id res chain seq x y z
N MET A 1 -33.99 17.41 -32.21
CA MET A 1 -34.78 16.28 -32.72
C MET A 1 -35.14 15.42 -31.52
N THR A 2 -36.38 15.57 -31.09
CA THR A 2 -37.06 14.77 -30.09
C THR A 2 -37.36 13.39 -30.65
N GLU A 3 -37.01 12.33 -29.94
CA GLU A 3 -37.67 11.03 -30.10
C GLU A 3 -37.77 10.33 -28.74
N ASN A 4 -39.00 10.28 -28.24
CA ASN A 4 -39.46 9.33 -27.23
C ASN A 4 -39.36 7.90 -27.80
N SER A 5 -39.07 6.90 -26.98
CA SER A 5 -39.66 5.55 -27.18
C SER A 5 -39.65 4.67 -25.92
N TYR A 6 -40.84 4.58 -25.34
CA TYR A 6 -41.56 3.43 -24.78
C TYR A 6 -40.81 2.23 -24.16
N CYS A 7 -41.09 2.01 -22.86
CA CYS A 7 -41.03 0.72 -22.21
C CYS A 7 -42.43 0.07 -22.31
N ASN A 8 -42.60 -0.99 -23.11
CA ASN A 8 -43.84 -1.78 -23.13
C ASN A 8 -43.64 -3.08 -22.35
N ALA A 9 -44.48 -3.29 -21.34
CA ALA A 9 -44.64 -4.55 -20.64
C ALA A 9 -45.53 -5.49 -21.47
N ALA A 10 -45.08 -6.72 -21.71
CA ALA A 10 -45.91 -7.81 -22.19
C ALA A 10 -45.75 -9.01 -21.27
N ALA A 11 -46.84 -9.38 -20.61
CA ALA A 11 -46.98 -10.61 -19.85
C ALA A 11 -47.08 -11.81 -20.81
N LEU A 12 -46.34 -12.89 -20.54
CA LEU A 12 -46.52 -14.17 -21.23
C LEU A 12 -46.82 -15.28 -20.21
N LYS A 13 -47.93 -15.98 -20.48
CA LYS A 13 -48.42 -17.17 -19.76
C LYS A 13 -47.58 -18.41 -20.11
N SER A 14 -47.50 -19.35 -19.16
CA SER A 14 -46.82 -20.65 -19.22
C SER A 14 -47.18 -21.53 -20.44
N PHE A 15 -46.23 -22.33 -20.94
CA PHE A 15 -46.24 -23.81 -21.02
C PHE A 15 -45.00 -24.37 -21.78
N VAL A 16 -44.33 -25.37 -21.16
CA VAL A 16 -43.68 -26.57 -21.76
C VAL A 16 -42.28 -26.54 -22.43
N LEU A 17 -41.38 -27.32 -21.80
CA LEU A 17 -40.23 -28.13 -22.28
C LEU A 17 -39.18 -27.51 -23.25
N GLY A 18 -37.94 -27.41 -22.78
CA GLY A 18 -36.74 -27.32 -23.62
C GLY A 18 -35.62 -26.49 -23.00
N ALA A 19 -34.48 -27.10 -22.69
CA ALA A 19 -33.31 -26.45 -22.09
C ALA A 19 -32.76 -25.31 -22.97
N ILE A 20 -32.74 -24.07 -22.47
CA ILE A 20 -32.00 -22.94 -23.05
C ILE A 20 -31.48 -22.03 -21.92
N ALA A 21 -30.24 -21.58 -22.09
CA ALA A 21 -29.39 -20.83 -21.19
C ALA A 21 -30.03 -19.58 -20.53
N LEU A 22 -29.69 -19.36 -19.26
CA LEU A 22 -29.84 -18.09 -18.56
C LEU A 22 -28.89 -17.05 -19.17
N THR A 23 -29.38 -16.22 -20.08
CA THR A 23 -28.71 -14.96 -20.43
C THR A 23 -29.10 -13.90 -19.40
N VAL A 24 -28.17 -13.60 -18.50
CA VAL A 24 -28.26 -12.42 -17.64
C VAL A 24 -27.96 -11.22 -18.54
N SER A 25 -28.99 -10.45 -18.89
CA SER A 25 -28.83 -9.16 -19.59
C SER A 25 -28.16 -8.17 -18.65
N ALA A 26 -26.83 -8.10 -18.69
CA ALA A 26 -26.05 -7.04 -18.07
C ALA A 26 -26.23 -5.77 -18.92
N CYS A 27 -26.88 -4.75 -18.37
CA CYS A 27 -26.76 -3.38 -18.86
C CYS A 27 -25.32 -2.92 -18.64
N ALA A 28 -24.45 -3.17 -19.62
CA ALA A 28 -23.10 -2.60 -19.64
C ALA A 28 -23.21 -1.11 -19.97
N GLY A 29 -23.14 -0.26 -18.94
CA GLY A 29 -22.77 1.13 -19.12
C GLY A 29 -21.37 1.19 -19.71
N GLY A 30 -21.25 1.84 -20.88
CA GLY A 30 -19.98 2.02 -21.58
C GLY A 30 -19.04 2.92 -20.79
N GLY A 31 -18.23 2.32 -19.92
CA GLY A 31 -16.96 2.87 -19.47
C GLY A 31 -15.86 2.38 -20.41
N SER A 32 -15.01 3.28 -20.88
CA SER A 32 -13.83 2.89 -21.67
C SER A 32 -12.93 1.93 -20.86
N PRO A 33 -12.28 0.94 -21.48
CA PRO A 33 -11.41 -0.01 -20.78
C PRO A 33 -10.11 0.61 -20.21
N PHE A 34 -9.96 1.94 -20.28
CA PHE A 34 -8.81 2.69 -19.79
C PHE A 34 -9.15 3.69 -18.68
N GLU A 35 -10.39 3.72 -18.20
CA GLU A 35 -10.71 4.52 -17.02
C GLU A 35 -10.15 3.81 -15.79
N THR A 36 -8.95 4.19 -15.36
CA THR A 36 -8.40 3.76 -14.07
C THR A 36 -9.45 4.07 -13.01
N ALA A 37 -10.04 3.03 -12.42
CA ALA A 37 -11.15 3.18 -11.49
C ALA A 37 -10.82 4.24 -10.43
N ARG A 38 -11.63 5.30 -10.41
CA ARG A 38 -11.50 6.44 -9.49
C ARG A 38 -11.49 5.92 -8.05
N VAL A 39 -10.47 6.30 -7.27
CA VAL A 39 -10.34 5.88 -5.88
C VAL A 39 -11.01 6.88 -4.96
N ASN A 40 -12.00 6.42 -4.18
CA ASN A 40 -12.54 7.22 -3.08
C ASN A 40 -11.71 6.99 -1.81
N TYR A 41 -10.79 7.90 -1.52
CA TYR A 41 -9.95 7.84 -0.32
C TYR A 41 -10.71 8.13 0.99
N ALA A 42 -12.00 8.47 0.92
CA ALA A 42 -12.90 8.61 2.06
C ALA A 42 -13.78 7.38 2.30
N ALA A 43 -13.48 6.22 1.71
CA ALA A 43 -14.27 5.00 1.89
C ALA A 43 -14.35 4.51 3.37
N GLY A 44 -13.48 4.99 4.25
CA GLY A 44 -13.54 4.74 5.69
C GLY A 44 -14.46 5.68 6.50
N SER A 45 -15.15 6.63 5.84
CA SER A 45 -16.05 7.59 6.46
C SER A 45 -17.49 7.40 5.98
N ASP A 46 -18.45 7.61 6.88
CA ASP A 46 -19.87 7.59 6.56
C ASP A 46 -20.29 8.78 5.69
N LEU A 47 -19.69 9.95 5.92
CA LEU A 47 -19.79 11.11 5.04
C LEU A 47 -19.12 10.86 3.69
N GLY A 48 -18.01 10.11 3.68
CA GLY A 48 -17.25 9.77 2.48
C GLY A 48 -18.03 8.98 1.43
N ARG A 49 -19.03 8.21 1.85
CA ARG A 49 -19.95 7.48 0.95
C ARG A 49 -20.92 8.40 0.19
N GLN A 50 -21.08 9.64 0.63
CA GLN A 50 -22.02 10.61 0.07
C GLN A 50 -21.34 11.61 -0.89
N LEU A 51 -20.01 11.52 -1.05
CA LEU A 51 -19.26 12.40 -1.93
C LEU A 51 -19.67 12.20 -3.39
N SER A 52 -19.96 13.31 -4.06
CA SER A 52 -20.06 13.36 -5.51
C SER A 52 -18.69 13.17 -6.16
N SER A 53 -18.70 12.88 -7.47
CA SER A 53 -17.50 12.81 -8.30
C SER A 53 -16.56 14.01 -8.12
N ARG A 54 -17.12 15.23 -8.09
CA ARG A 54 -16.33 16.46 -7.92
C ARG A 54 -15.62 16.53 -6.57
N GLU A 55 -16.26 16.07 -5.50
CA GLU A 55 -15.65 16.07 -4.16
C GLU A 55 -14.61 14.95 -4.03
N VAL A 56 -14.82 13.79 -4.64
CA VAL A 56 -13.81 12.72 -4.73
C VAL A 56 -12.56 13.21 -5.45
N ASP A 57 -12.71 13.97 -6.55
CA ASP A 57 -11.56 14.52 -7.28
C ASP A 57 -10.79 15.58 -6.47
N ALA A 58 -11.52 16.43 -5.74
CA ALA A 58 -10.93 17.42 -4.85
C ALA A 58 -10.15 16.76 -3.70
N LEU A 59 -10.74 15.73 -3.08
CA LEU A 59 -10.06 14.92 -2.07
C LEU A 59 -8.81 14.26 -2.64
N SER A 60 -8.92 13.58 -3.79
CA SER A 60 -7.80 12.89 -4.44
C SER A 60 -6.63 13.83 -4.74
N SER A 61 -6.94 15.05 -5.20
CA SER A 61 -5.96 16.10 -5.50
C SER A 61 -5.18 16.59 -4.27
N ALA A 62 -5.74 16.46 -3.07
CA ALA A 62 -5.03 16.74 -1.81
C ALA A 62 -4.37 15.49 -1.23
N PHE A 63 -5.06 14.35 -1.31
CA PHE A 63 -4.63 13.08 -0.72
C PHE A 63 -3.35 12.55 -1.38
N VAL A 64 -3.32 12.44 -2.71
CA VAL A 64 -2.19 11.82 -3.42
C VAL A 64 -0.87 12.57 -3.20
N PRO A 65 -0.80 13.90 -3.30
CA PRO A 65 0.43 14.63 -2.97
C PRO A 65 0.81 14.52 -1.49
N ALA A 66 -0.17 14.58 -0.57
CA ALA A 66 0.08 14.44 0.85
C ALA A 66 0.74 13.09 1.18
N ILE A 67 0.20 12.00 0.64
CA ILE A 67 0.74 10.65 0.85
C ILE A 67 2.05 10.43 0.11
N THR A 68 2.21 10.95 -1.11
CA THR A 68 3.43 10.73 -1.90
C THR A 68 4.64 11.47 -1.33
N SER A 69 4.49 12.75 -1.00
CA SER A 69 5.63 13.62 -0.66
C SER A 69 5.41 14.53 0.55
N GLY A 70 4.19 14.57 1.12
CA GLY A 70 3.90 15.36 2.31
C GLY A 70 4.75 14.91 3.50
N ALA A 71 5.13 15.84 4.38
CA ALA A 71 5.83 15.52 5.61
C ALA A 71 4.88 14.86 6.62
N SER A 72 5.35 13.83 7.33
CA SER A 72 4.53 13.15 8.34
C SER A 72 4.04 14.14 9.41
N GLY A 73 2.78 14.01 9.79
CA GLY A 73 2.10 14.90 10.74
C GLY A 73 1.73 16.29 10.18
N LYS A 74 2.01 16.59 8.91
CA LYS A 74 1.61 17.87 8.29
C LYS A 74 0.30 17.70 7.50
N PRO A 75 -0.81 18.33 7.94
CA PRO A 75 -2.10 18.19 7.25
C PRO A 75 -2.09 18.92 5.90
N ALA A 76 -2.57 18.23 4.86
CA ALA A 76 -2.99 18.83 3.61
C ALA A 76 -4.50 19.08 3.66
N VAL A 77 -4.89 20.35 3.67
CA VAL A 77 -6.31 20.74 3.73
C VAL A 77 -6.94 20.78 2.34
N TRP A 78 -8.24 20.50 2.26
CA TRP A 78 -9.00 20.59 1.02
C TRP A 78 -10.45 20.98 1.29
N SER A 79 -11.11 21.49 0.25
CA SER A 79 -12.53 21.82 0.29
C SER A 79 -13.13 21.77 -1.11
N SER A 80 -14.39 21.36 -1.19
CA SER A 80 -15.17 21.37 -2.43
C SER A 80 -16.66 21.48 -2.08
N GLY A 81 -17.32 22.56 -2.54
CA GLY A 81 -18.71 22.83 -2.17
C GLY A 81 -18.86 23.00 -0.65
N SER A 82 -19.78 22.24 -0.06
CA SER A 82 -20.02 22.21 1.40
C SER A 82 -19.09 21.27 2.16
N TYR A 83 -18.25 20.50 1.45
CA TYR A 83 -17.30 19.59 2.07
C TYR A 83 -15.95 20.27 2.29
N SER A 84 -15.35 19.99 3.43
CA SER A 84 -13.96 20.34 3.74
C SER A 84 -13.31 19.26 4.55
N GLY A 85 -11.98 19.21 4.55
CA GLY A 85 -11.27 18.16 5.25
C GLY A 85 -9.77 18.36 5.27
N SER A 86 -9.09 17.38 5.86
CA SER A 86 -7.64 17.32 5.84
C SER A 86 -7.15 15.89 5.71
N VAL A 87 -5.99 15.73 5.08
CA VAL A 87 -5.25 14.48 5.00
C VAL A 87 -3.92 14.71 5.70
N THR A 88 -3.71 14.01 6.82
CA THR A 88 -2.46 14.06 7.57
C THR A 88 -1.68 12.77 7.31
N PRO A 89 -0.57 12.83 6.56
CA PRO A 89 0.26 11.66 6.30
C PRO A 89 0.93 11.19 7.59
N GLY A 90 1.00 9.89 7.78
CA GLY A 90 1.68 9.23 8.88
C GLY A 90 3.01 8.60 8.44
N GLU A 91 3.44 7.63 9.24
CA GLU A 91 4.67 6.87 9.04
C GLU A 91 4.63 5.98 7.80
N TYR A 92 5.82 5.61 7.33
CA TYR A 92 6.00 4.70 6.22
C TYR A 92 6.06 3.25 6.68
N PHE A 93 5.53 2.38 5.83
CA PHE A 93 5.53 0.94 6.04
C PHE A 93 5.90 0.21 4.76
N VAL A 94 6.32 -1.04 4.88
CA VAL A 94 6.36 -1.99 3.77
C VAL A 94 5.52 -3.21 4.08
N ALA A 95 4.75 -3.64 3.09
CA ALA A 95 3.94 -4.85 3.14
C ALA A 95 4.52 -5.95 2.23
N ASN A 96 3.88 -7.12 2.24
CA ASN A 96 4.21 -8.26 1.38
C ASN A 96 5.61 -8.87 1.59
N LEU A 97 6.25 -8.64 2.74
CA LEU A 97 7.55 -9.26 3.09
C LEU A 97 7.44 -10.32 4.21
N LYS A 98 6.29 -10.38 4.89
CA LYS A 98 5.96 -11.39 5.89
C LYS A 98 5.00 -12.46 5.32
N PRO A 99 4.83 -13.65 5.94
CA PRO A 99 4.06 -14.75 5.34
C PRO A 99 2.62 -14.30 5.09
N ASP A 100 2.04 -13.65 6.09
CA ASP A 100 0.85 -12.82 5.96
C ASP A 100 1.18 -11.55 5.14
N PRO A 101 0.59 -11.38 3.95
CA PRO A 101 0.84 -10.22 3.10
C PRO A 101 0.31 -8.90 3.70
N ALA A 102 -0.67 -8.96 4.61
CA ALA A 102 -1.25 -7.78 5.26
C ALA A 102 -0.37 -7.22 6.39
N THR A 103 0.60 -8.00 6.88
CA THR A 103 1.53 -7.53 7.91
C THR A 103 2.37 -6.36 7.39
N LEU A 104 2.25 -5.22 8.07
CA LEU A 104 3.00 -4.00 7.81
C LEU A 104 4.27 -3.95 8.67
N LEU A 105 5.41 -3.69 8.03
CA LEU A 105 6.66 -3.43 8.73
C LEU A 105 6.95 -1.92 8.70
N PRO A 106 7.14 -1.26 9.86
CA PRO A 106 7.49 0.15 9.88
C PRO A 106 8.86 0.37 9.21
N VAL A 107 9.01 1.50 8.52
CA VAL A 107 10.24 1.88 7.82
C VAL A 107 10.74 3.20 8.38
N GLU A 108 12.04 3.25 8.69
CA GLU A 108 12.69 4.49 9.09
C GLU A 108 13.55 5.05 7.94
N GLY A 109 13.23 6.28 7.54
CA GLY A 109 13.94 6.98 6.49
C GLY A 109 13.51 6.56 5.07
N ARG A 110 14.30 7.01 4.08
CA ARG A 110 14.05 6.76 2.65
C ARG A 110 14.87 5.56 2.19
N ILE A 111 14.23 4.39 2.16
CA ILE A 111 14.82 3.11 1.74
C ILE A 111 14.26 2.74 0.37
N GLU A 112 15.12 2.21 -0.51
CA GLU A 112 14.79 1.81 -1.87
C GLU A 112 14.29 0.38 -1.91
N PHE A 113 13.15 0.12 -2.56
CA PHE A 113 12.50 -1.21 -2.56
C PHE A 113 12.26 -1.77 -3.97
N ASN A 114 13.06 -1.34 -4.95
CA ASN A 114 12.84 -1.64 -6.37
C ASN A 114 13.17 -3.09 -6.76
N ASP A 115 14.07 -3.72 -6.01
CA ASP A 115 14.53 -5.08 -6.28
C ASP A 115 13.63 -6.13 -5.59
N PRO A 116 13.38 -7.28 -6.23
CA PRO A 116 12.71 -8.39 -5.57
C PRO A 116 13.57 -8.96 -4.43
N LEU A 117 12.90 -9.38 -3.37
CA LEU A 117 13.50 -9.95 -2.17
C LEU A 117 13.10 -11.42 -2.05
N GLN A 118 14.10 -12.29 -1.92
CA GLN A 118 13.88 -13.65 -1.44
C GLN A 118 13.67 -13.61 0.07
N THR A 119 12.62 -14.25 0.55
CA THR A 119 12.35 -14.32 1.98
C THR A 119 13.49 -15.07 2.67
N GLU A 120 14.25 -14.34 3.49
CA GLU A 120 15.34 -14.89 4.29
C GLU A 120 15.28 -14.23 5.66
N ARG A 121 14.92 -15.03 6.66
CA ARG A 121 14.71 -14.57 8.03
C ARG A 121 15.71 -15.20 8.98
N GLY A 122 15.81 -14.60 10.13
CA GLY A 122 16.73 -15.00 11.18
C GLY A 122 17.38 -13.79 11.81
N LEU A 123 17.95 -14.04 12.98
CA LEU A 123 18.89 -13.14 13.59
C LEU A 123 20.25 -13.29 12.90
N PHE A 124 20.81 -12.17 12.46
CA PHE A 124 22.16 -12.10 11.93
C PHE A 124 23.03 -11.26 12.85
N VAL A 125 24.32 -11.62 12.93
CA VAL A 125 25.33 -10.87 13.66
C VAL A 125 26.33 -10.30 12.67
N LEU A 126 26.77 -9.06 12.90
CA LEU A 126 27.80 -8.43 12.09
C LEU A 126 29.18 -9.00 12.44
N LYS A 127 29.92 -9.47 11.43
CA LYS A 127 31.31 -9.97 11.60
C LYS A 127 32.33 -8.86 11.86
N GLY A 128 31.94 -7.62 11.61
CA GLY A 128 32.73 -6.41 11.79
C GLY A 128 31.87 -5.20 11.49
N ASP A 129 32.47 -4.02 11.51
CA ASP A 129 31.77 -2.78 11.22
C ASP A 129 31.08 -2.81 9.85
N ALA A 130 29.81 -2.42 9.80
CA ALA A 130 29.01 -2.44 8.58
C ALA A 130 28.27 -1.12 8.34
N ASN A 131 28.30 -0.67 7.09
CA ASN A 131 27.45 0.44 6.66
C ASN A 131 26.05 -0.08 6.35
N LEU A 132 25.06 0.49 7.02
CA LEU A 132 23.64 0.34 6.69
C LEU A 132 23.30 1.36 5.61
N ARG A 133 22.74 0.93 4.48
CA ARG A 133 22.51 1.77 3.30
C ARG A 133 21.04 1.88 2.90
N THR A 134 20.69 2.95 2.20
CA THR A 134 19.32 3.18 1.69
C THR A 134 18.93 2.22 0.58
N GLY A 135 19.89 1.64 -0.14
CA GLY A 135 19.65 0.71 -1.25
C GLY A 135 20.73 -0.36 -1.35
N PRO A 136 20.51 -1.43 -2.15
CA PRO A 136 21.42 -2.56 -2.26
C PRO A 136 22.57 -2.30 -3.25
N SER A 137 23.37 -1.27 -2.97
CA SER A 137 24.51 -0.84 -3.77
C SER A 137 25.57 -0.15 -2.92
N MET A 138 26.83 -0.21 -3.35
CA MET A 138 27.93 0.52 -2.72
C MET A 138 27.85 2.04 -2.95
N GLU A 139 27.10 2.48 -3.95
CA GLU A 139 26.83 3.89 -4.24
C GLU A 139 25.62 4.44 -3.47
N ALA A 140 24.80 3.56 -2.89
CA ALA A 140 23.63 3.98 -2.12
C ALA A 140 24.06 4.72 -0.85
N ARG A 141 23.31 5.75 -0.46
CA ARG A 141 23.62 6.58 0.71
C ARG A 141 23.72 5.73 1.98
N VAL A 142 24.75 5.99 2.78
CA VAL A 142 24.88 5.38 4.11
C VAL A 142 23.88 6.05 5.06
N VAL A 143 23.01 5.26 5.68
CA VAL A 143 22.08 5.67 6.73
C VAL A 143 22.84 5.87 8.02
N THR A 144 23.61 4.86 8.41
CA THR A 144 24.48 4.86 9.58
C THR A 144 25.51 3.73 9.46
N LYS A 145 26.49 3.74 10.36
CA LYS A 145 27.42 2.63 10.57
C LYS A 145 27.01 1.86 11.83
N LEU A 146 27.08 0.54 11.77
CA LEU A 146 26.83 -0.38 12.88
C LEU A 146 28.15 -1.07 13.24
N ASP A 147 28.36 -1.27 14.53
CA ASP A 147 29.59 -1.90 15.04
C ASP A 147 29.55 -3.42 14.86
N GLY A 148 30.73 -4.02 14.69
CA GLY A 148 30.87 -5.47 14.73
C GLY A 148 30.27 -6.11 15.99
N GLY A 149 29.63 -7.26 15.84
CA GLY A 149 28.91 -7.95 16.92
C GLY A 149 27.46 -7.46 17.12
N THR A 150 27.03 -6.39 16.45
CA THR A 150 25.62 -5.96 16.49
C THR A 150 24.72 -7.03 15.84
N SER A 151 23.60 -7.33 16.49
CA SER A 151 22.57 -8.21 15.95
C SER A 151 21.51 -7.43 15.16
N VAL A 152 21.07 -7.99 14.04
CA VAL A 152 20.02 -7.43 13.18
C VAL A 152 19.08 -8.52 12.68
N ASP A 153 17.82 -8.17 12.43
CA ASP A 153 16.84 -9.10 11.89
C ASP A 153 16.90 -9.10 10.36
N GLY A 154 17.08 -10.28 9.75
CA GLY A 154 16.96 -10.46 8.31
C GLY A 154 15.50 -10.35 7.87
N VAL A 155 15.21 -9.43 6.96
CA VAL A 155 13.88 -9.30 6.34
C VAL A 155 13.83 -10.09 5.04
N GLY A 156 14.86 -9.96 4.22
CA GLY A 156 14.99 -10.71 2.97
C GLY A 156 16.24 -10.36 2.18
N LYS A 157 16.69 -11.32 1.37
CA LYS A 157 17.85 -11.20 0.50
C LYS A 157 17.46 -10.59 -0.84
N VAL A 158 18.25 -9.67 -1.35
CA VAL A 158 18.03 -9.11 -2.68
C VAL A 158 18.38 -10.15 -3.74
N VAL A 159 17.44 -10.47 -4.62
CA VAL A 159 17.67 -11.48 -5.66
C VAL A 159 18.77 -11.00 -6.62
N GLY A 160 19.78 -11.85 -6.82
CA GLY A 160 20.89 -11.56 -7.74
C GLY A 160 21.91 -10.53 -7.22
N LYS A 161 21.80 -10.05 -5.97
CA LYS A 161 22.77 -9.13 -5.37
C LYS A 161 23.15 -9.59 -3.96
N PRO A 162 24.40 -9.37 -3.51
CA PRO A 162 24.87 -9.80 -2.18
C PRO A 162 24.44 -8.81 -1.08
N TRP A 163 23.14 -8.50 -1.00
CA TRP A 163 22.58 -7.54 -0.05
C TRP A 163 21.40 -8.13 0.70
N MET A 164 21.33 -7.80 1.98
CA MET A 164 20.25 -8.18 2.88
C MET A 164 19.50 -6.92 3.32
N LEU A 165 18.18 -6.91 3.15
CA LEU A 165 17.33 -5.94 3.84
C LEU A 165 17.22 -6.35 5.30
N VAL A 166 17.53 -5.42 6.20
CA VAL A 166 17.53 -5.69 7.64
C VAL A 166 16.57 -4.78 8.40
N ALA A 167 16.08 -5.32 9.51
CA ALA A 167 15.34 -4.60 10.52
C ALA A 167 16.13 -4.56 11.83
N ILE A 168 15.91 -3.50 12.60
CA ILE A 168 16.46 -3.32 13.95
C ILE A 168 15.28 -2.97 14.83
N ASN A 169 15.06 -3.75 15.90
CA ASN A 169 13.91 -3.62 16.79
C ASN A 169 12.57 -3.64 16.04
N GLY A 170 12.44 -4.52 15.03
CA GLY A 170 11.23 -4.64 14.21
C GLY A 170 10.99 -3.53 13.18
N VAL A 171 11.87 -2.52 13.10
CA VAL A 171 11.78 -1.43 12.11
C VAL A 171 12.75 -1.70 10.98
N VAL A 172 12.29 -1.60 9.72
CA VAL A 172 13.15 -1.71 8.55
C VAL A 172 14.05 -0.49 8.46
N ARG A 173 15.36 -0.72 8.42
CA ARG A 173 16.37 0.34 8.51
C ARG A 173 17.25 0.49 7.27
N GLY A 174 17.32 -0.53 6.42
CA GLY A 174 18.07 -0.48 5.18
C GLY A 174 18.80 -1.78 4.85
N TYR A 175 19.84 -1.65 4.03
CA TYR A 175 20.56 -2.77 3.44
C TYR A 175 21.96 -2.92 4.02
N ILE A 176 22.38 -4.16 4.26
CA ILE A 176 23.75 -4.53 4.64
C ILE A 176 24.29 -5.54 3.63
N HIS A 177 25.57 -5.42 3.29
CA HIS A 177 26.23 -6.35 2.39
C HIS A 177 26.39 -7.73 3.08
N GLU A 178 26.00 -8.79 2.38
CA GLU A 178 25.92 -10.16 2.92
C GLU A 178 27.25 -10.68 3.46
N SER A 179 28.37 -10.26 2.85
CA SER A 179 29.71 -10.68 3.32
C SER A 179 30.03 -10.22 4.75
N LEU A 180 29.27 -9.29 5.32
CA LEU A 180 29.44 -8.78 6.69
C LEU A 180 28.50 -9.46 7.69
N LEU A 181 27.56 -10.27 7.22
CA LEU A 181 26.58 -10.95 8.04
C LEU A 181 26.99 -12.40 8.29
N VAL A 182 26.68 -12.89 9.48
CA VAL A 182 26.66 -14.32 9.79
C VAL A 182 25.34 -14.64 10.48
N LYS A 183 24.66 -15.70 10.04
CA LYS A 183 23.41 -16.13 10.66
C LYS A 183 23.70 -16.66 12.07
N ALA A 184 22.94 -16.21 13.06
CA ALA A 184 23.15 -16.61 14.45
C ALA A 184 22.79 -18.09 14.63
N PRO A 185 23.58 -18.88 15.38
CA PRO A 185 23.25 -20.27 15.69
C PRO A 185 21.85 -20.40 16.30
N GLY A 186 21.08 -21.41 15.88
CA GLY A 186 19.71 -21.63 16.38
C GLY A 186 18.61 -20.81 15.68
N SER A 187 18.96 -19.80 14.88
CA SER A 187 18.00 -19.09 14.01
C SER A 187 17.80 -19.76 12.65
N GLU A 188 18.41 -20.93 12.44
CA GLU A 188 18.41 -21.66 11.17
C GLU A 188 17.02 -22.17 10.77
N LEU A 189 16.14 -22.35 11.75
CA LEU A 189 14.73 -22.72 11.56
C LEU A 189 13.87 -21.56 11.03
N GLU A 190 14.38 -20.33 11.04
CA GLU A 190 13.72 -19.21 10.37
C GLU A 190 13.98 -19.29 8.86
N LEU A 191 12.89 -19.49 8.10
CA LEU A 191 12.80 -19.61 6.63
C LEU A 191 14.03 -19.06 5.88
N ALA A 192 14.94 -19.94 5.49
CA ALA A 192 15.96 -19.68 4.48
C ALA A 192 15.41 -20.10 3.11
N GLY A 193 15.57 -19.24 2.10
CA GLY A 193 15.17 -19.57 0.72
C GLY A 193 13.66 -19.59 0.46
N GLY A 194 12.88 -18.79 1.19
CA GLY A 194 11.44 -18.66 0.98
C GLY A 194 11.06 -18.00 -0.35
N PRO A 195 9.76 -17.75 -0.61
CA PRO A 195 9.31 -17.21 -1.88
C PRO A 195 9.92 -15.83 -2.16
N THR A 196 10.17 -15.56 -3.44
CA THR A 196 10.54 -14.24 -3.92
C THR A 196 9.32 -13.32 -3.92
N ARG A 197 9.43 -12.15 -3.31
CA ARG A 197 8.37 -11.16 -3.19
C ARG A 197 8.88 -9.77 -3.56
N ARG A 198 7.96 -8.88 -3.94
CA ARG A 198 8.23 -7.46 -4.09
C ARG A 198 7.61 -6.72 -2.91
N ALA A 199 8.39 -5.86 -2.28
CA ALA A 199 7.88 -4.99 -1.23
C ALA A 199 6.81 -4.07 -1.81
N GLN A 200 5.74 -3.86 -1.04
CA GLN A 200 4.71 -2.89 -1.35
C GLN A 200 4.90 -1.71 -0.42
N PHE A 201 5.06 -0.51 -1.00
CA PHE A 201 5.30 0.68 -0.21
C PHE A 201 3.98 1.22 0.32
N CYS A 202 3.93 1.45 1.62
CA CYS A 202 2.71 1.81 2.31
C CYS A 202 2.92 3.05 3.18
N ARG A 203 1.84 3.76 3.44
CA ARG A 203 1.85 4.94 4.28
C ARG A 203 0.58 5.02 5.12
N GLY A 204 0.76 5.23 6.41
CA GLY A 204 -0.36 5.53 7.30
C GLY A 204 -0.92 6.92 7.03
N PHE A 205 -2.17 7.16 7.42
CA PHE A 205 -2.76 8.49 7.39
C PHE A 205 -3.83 8.65 8.47
N SER A 206 -4.11 9.90 8.81
CA SER A 206 -5.33 10.35 9.49
C SER A 206 -6.06 11.32 8.57
N GLN A 207 -7.38 11.22 8.50
CA GLN A 207 -8.22 12.11 7.70
C GLN A 207 -9.35 12.69 8.53
N THR A 208 -9.74 13.91 8.16
CA THR A 208 -10.98 14.54 8.60
C THR A 208 -11.83 14.89 7.39
N LEU A 209 -13.14 14.70 7.51
CA LEU A 209 -14.13 15.13 6.52
C LEU A 209 -15.28 15.81 7.25
N THR A 210 -15.62 17.02 6.82
CA THR A 210 -16.66 17.84 7.41
C THR A 210 -17.69 18.21 6.35
N LEU A 211 -18.96 18.01 6.67
CA LEU A 211 -20.12 18.44 5.91
C LEU A 211 -21.05 19.22 6.85
N PHE A 212 -21.18 20.52 6.63
CA PHE A 212 -21.92 21.42 7.53
C PHE A 212 -21.42 21.30 8.99
N ALA A 213 -22.24 20.77 9.90
CA ALA A 213 -21.92 20.58 11.32
C ALA A 213 -21.48 19.15 11.68
N GLN A 214 -21.41 18.25 10.70
CA GLN A 214 -20.98 16.86 10.91
C GLN A 214 -19.51 16.72 10.50
N THR A 215 -18.72 16.10 11.37
CA THR A 215 -17.30 15.81 11.11
C THR A 215 -17.01 14.35 11.41
N ASP A 216 -16.45 13.65 10.42
CA ASP A 216 -15.87 12.33 10.56
C ASP A 216 -14.35 12.44 10.68
N HIS A 217 -13.77 11.59 11.52
CA HIS A 217 -12.32 11.38 11.61
C HIS A 217 -12.03 9.89 11.58
N TRP A 218 -11.08 9.49 10.74
CA TRP A 218 -10.63 8.10 10.65
C TRP A 218 -9.15 8.03 10.30
N GLN A 219 -8.60 6.82 10.46
CA GLN A 219 -7.22 6.51 10.12
C GLN A 219 -7.20 5.30 9.20
N GLY A 220 -6.11 5.14 8.47
CA GLY A 220 -5.92 3.99 7.62
C GLY A 220 -4.51 3.91 7.06
N VAL A 221 -4.31 2.92 6.20
CA VAL A 221 -3.06 2.74 5.47
C VAL A 221 -3.40 2.69 3.99
N VAL A 222 -2.57 3.34 3.19
CA VAL A 222 -2.58 3.18 1.74
C VAL A 222 -1.28 2.54 1.29
N CYS A 223 -1.36 1.67 0.29
CA CYS A 223 -0.18 1.08 -0.34
C CYS A 223 -0.15 1.39 -1.83
N ASP A 224 1.04 1.71 -2.34
CA ASP A 224 1.31 1.79 -3.76
C ASP A 224 1.59 0.39 -4.30
N ARG A 225 0.73 -0.05 -5.21
CA ARG A 225 0.84 -1.35 -5.88
C ARG A 225 1.33 -1.25 -7.32
N GLY A 226 1.91 -0.12 -7.71
CA GLY A 226 2.43 0.15 -9.06
C GLY A 226 1.41 0.80 -10.00
N GLU A 227 0.14 0.87 -9.60
CA GLU A 227 -0.94 1.57 -10.30
C GLU A 227 -1.44 2.79 -9.50
N GLY A 228 -0.69 3.20 -8.47
CA GLY A 228 -1.05 4.26 -7.54
C GLY A 228 -1.53 3.74 -6.17
N TRP A 229 -1.83 4.69 -5.30
CA TRP A 229 -2.21 4.44 -3.90
C TRP A 229 -3.60 3.81 -3.78
N ARG A 230 -3.68 2.67 -3.09
CA ARG A 230 -4.92 1.97 -2.75
C ARG A 230 -5.08 1.88 -1.24
N LEU A 231 -6.32 2.03 -0.75
CA LEU A 231 -6.65 1.80 0.66
C LEU A 231 -6.47 0.32 1.00
N GLU A 232 -5.77 0.05 2.09
CA GLU A 232 -5.75 -1.28 2.69
C GLU A 232 -6.94 -1.43 3.66
N PRO A 233 -7.55 -2.61 3.73
CA PRO A 233 -8.58 -2.88 4.73
C PRO A 233 -7.99 -2.69 6.14
N ALA A 234 -8.78 -2.11 7.05
CA ALA A 234 -8.43 -2.12 8.46
C ALA A 234 -8.31 -3.58 8.91
N ALA A 235 -7.16 -3.92 9.50
CA ALA A 235 -6.91 -5.25 10.07
C ALA A 235 -7.76 -5.48 11.32
#